data_AF-A0A3B0VGU2-F1
#
_entry.id   AF-A0A3B0VGU2-F1
#
_cell.length_a   1.000
_cell.length_b   1.000
_cell.length_c   1.000
_cell.angle_alpha   90.00
_cell.angle_beta   90.00
_cell.angle_gamma   90.00
#
_symmetry.space_group_name_H-M   'P 1'
#
loop_
_entity.id
_entity.type
_entity.pdbx_description
1 polymer ?
#
loop_
_entity_poly.entity_id
_entity_poly.type
_entity_poly.pdbx_seq_one_letter_code
_entity_poly.pdbx_strand_id
1 'polypeptide(L)'
;MAWAEDFSQNAIRGIGAVEVLGAIGLILPWALVILPTLTGIAAIGLVLTMIGAAVTHFRRGETQMAMPSIVLGLLSAFVAYGRLFL
;
A
#
# COMPACT_ATOMS: atom_id res chain seq x y z
N MET A 1 -13.68 -10.28 9.74
CA MET A 1 -13.24 -9.58 8.51
C MET A 1 -13.95 -10.25 7.35
N ALA A 2 -15.17 -9.82 7.03
CA ALA A 2 -15.96 -10.50 5.98
C ALA A 2 -15.23 -10.48 4.63
N TRP A 3 -14.42 -9.45 4.37
CA TRP A 3 -13.63 -9.36 3.14
C TRP A 3 -12.68 -10.52 2.89
N ALA A 4 -12.07 -11.06 3.93
CA ALA A 4 -11.10 -12.13 3.82
C ALA A 4 -11.76 -13.47 3.39
N GLU A 5 -13.06 -13.63 3.60
CA GLU A 5 -13.78 -14.88 3.27
C GLU A 5 -13.89 -15.11 1.76
N ASP A 6 -13.83 -14.05 0.96
CA ASP A 6 -13.93 -14.12 -0.51
C ASP A 6 -12.59 -14.41 -1.21
N PHE A 7 -11.49 -14.47 -0.46
CA PHE A 7 -10.16 -14.68 -1.01
C PHE A 7 -9.51 -15.93 -0.46
N SER A 8 -8.75 -16.63 -1.31
CA SER A 8 -7.93 -17.74 -0.83
C SER A 8 -6.88 -17.25 0.18
N GLN A 9 -6.49 -18.12 1.12
CA GLN A 9 -5.42 -17.81 2.09
C GLN A 9 -4.11 -17.39 1.41
N ASN A 10 -3.81 -17.93 0.23
CA ASN A 10 -2.63 -17.56 -0.54
C ASN A 10 -2.72 -16.13 -1.09
N ALA A 11 -3.89 -15.69 -1.54
CA ALA A 11 -4.11 -14.33 -1.99
C ALA A 11 -3.97 -13.32 -0.84
N ILE A 12 -4.55 -13.61 0.32
CA ILE A 12 -4.41 -12.77 1.52
C ILE A 12 -2.94 -12.66 1.94
N ARG A 13 -2.22 -13.78 1.98
CA ARG A 13 -0.77 -13.79 2.26
C ARG A 13 0.03 -13.02 1.21
N GLY A 14 -0.36 -13.11 -0.06
CA GLY A 14 0.26 -12.36 -1.15
C GLY A 14 0.11 -10.84 -0.97
N ILE A 15 -1.09 -10.38 -0.62
CA ILE A 15 -1.35 -8.96 -0.32
C ILE A 15 -0.47 -8.52 0.85
N GLY A 16 -0.50 -9.25 1.97
CA GLY A 16 0.31 -8.92 3.14
C GLY A 16 1.82 -8.92 2.84
N ALA A 17 2.31 -9.85 2.02
CA ALA A 17 3.70 -9.87 1.59
C ALA A 17 4.06 -8.63 0.77
N VAL A 18 3.20 -8.20 -0.16
CA VAL A 18 3.40 -6.97 -0.94
C VAL A 18 3.40 -5.74 -0.03
N GLU A 19 2.50 -5.66 0.94
CA GLU A 19 2.46 -4.55 1.90
C GLU A 19 3.72 -4.49 2.76
N VAL A 20 4.19 -5.63 3.26
CA VAL A 20 5.43 -5.72 4.03
C VAL A 20 6.64 -5.31 3.19
N LEU A 21 6.75 -5.81 1.96
CA LEU A 21 7.83 -5.42 1.05
C LEU A 21 7.77 -3.93 0.71
N GLY A 22 6.56 -3.40 0.50
CA GLY A 22 6.33 -1.96 0.31
C GLY A 22 6.79 -1.14 1.51
N ALA A 23 6.45 -1.54 2.74
CA ALA A 23 6.89 -0.88 3.96
C ALA A 23 8.42 -0.91 4.13
N ILE A 24 9.04 -2.06 3.85
CA ILE A 24 10.50 -2.22 3.85
C ILE A 24 11.14 -1.27 2.83
N GLY A 25 10.64 -1.26 1.60
CA GLY A 25 11.11 -0.38 0.53
C GLY A 25 10.84 1.11 0.77
N LEU A 26 9.83 1.45 1.58
CA LEU A 26 9.53 2.82 1.97
C LEU A 26 10.52 3.36 3.02
N ILE A 27 11.03 2.50 3.89
CA ILE A 27 11.83 2.91 5.07
C ILE A 27 13.32 2.66 4.85
N LEU A 28 13.72 1.44 4.48
CA LEU A 28 15.13 1.04 4.47
C LEU A 28 15.99 1.81 3.45
N PRO A 29 15.58 2.01 2.18
CA PRO A 29 16.42 2.72 1.22
C PRO A 29 16.77 4.13 1.70
N TRP A 30 15.79 4.84 2.27
CA TRP A 30 16.03 6.16 2.84
C TRP A 30 16.87 6.11 4.12
N ALA A 31 16.55 5.23 5.07
CA ALA A 31 17.25 5.12 6.34
C ALA A 31 18.72 4.69 6.19
N LEU A 32 19.02 3.87 5.18
CA LEU A 32 20.37 3.38 4.91
C LEU A 32 21.12 4.23 3.87
N VAL A 33 20.48 5.26 3.30
CA VAL A 33 21.04 6.11 2.24
C VAL A 33 21.43 5.27 1.00
N ILE A 34 20.63 4.24 0.68
CA ILE A 34 20.83 3.34 -0.45
C ILE A 34 19.72 3.58 -1.46
N LEU A 35 20.10 3.93 -2.69
CA LEU A 35 19.21 4.10 -3.84
C LEU A 35 17.86 4.78 -3.48
N PRO A 36 17.87 6.06 -3.03
CA PRO A 36 16.70 6.70 -2.41
C PRO A 36 15.43 6.72 -3.28
N THR A 37 15.58 6.64 -4.61
CA THR A 37 14.48 6.50 -5.58
C THR A 37 13.65 5.24 -5.38
N LEU A 38 14.22 4.17 -4.78
CA LEU A 38 13.47 2.97 -4.39
C LEU A 38 12.35 3.29 -3.38
N THR A 39 12.54 4.29 -2.53
CA THR A 39 11.51 4.76 -1.60
C THR A 39 10.26 5.21 -2.36
N GLY A 40 10.45 5.98 -3.43
CA GLY A 40 9.36 6.46 -4.27
C GLY A 40 8.67 5.33 -5.03
N ILE A 41 9.43 4.36 -5.54
CA ILE A 41 8.88 3.19 -6.24
C ILE A 41 8.06 2.30 -5.28
N ALA A 42 8.58 2.05 -4.07
CA ALA A 42 7.85 1.30 -3.04
C ALA A 42 6.56 2.01 -2.63
N ALA A 43 6.61 3.34 -2.51
CA ALA A 43 5.44 4.17 -2.24
C ALA A 43 4.37 4.05 -3.33
N ILE A 44 4.75 4.04 -4.62
CA ILE A 44 3.81 3.79 -5.73
C ILE A 44 3.17 2.40 -5.60
N GLY A 45 3.95 1.37 -5.28
CA GLY A 45 3.42 0.03 -5.03
C GLY A 45 2.36 0.00 -3.93
N LEU A 46 2.62 0.68 -2.81
CA LEU A 46 1.66 0.82 -1.72
C LEU A 46 0.39 1.58 -2.14
N VAL A 47 0.51 2.65 -2.94
CA VAL A 47 -0.66 3.35 -3.50
C VAL A 47 -1.55 2.39 -4.28
N LEU A 48 -0.97 1.58 -5.16
CA LEU A 48 -1.73 0.62 -5.96
C LEU A 48 -2.43 -0.44 -5.10
N THR A 49 -1.75 -0.96 -4.07
CA THR A 49 -2.36 -1.91 -3.12
C THR A 49 -3.52 -1.27 -2.36
N MET A 50 -3.35 -0.02 -1.90
CA MET A 50 -4.40 0.72 -1.19
C MET A 50 -5.62 1.02 -2.08
N ILE A 51 -5.41 1.32 -3.37
CA ILE A 51 -6.51 1.45 -4.34
C ILE A 51 -7.29 0.13 -4.45
N GLY A 52 -6.59 -1.00 -4.58
CA GLY A 52 -7.23 -2.32 -4.64
C GLY A 52 -8.04 -2.63 -3.39
N ALA A 53 -7.51 -2.31 -2.21
CA ALA A 53 -8.20 -2.49 -0.93
C ALA A 53 -9.44 -1.59 -0.82
N ALA A 54 -9.32 -0.30 -1.14
CA ALA A 54 -10.45 0.65 -1.11
C ALA A 54 -11.57 0.23 -2.07
N VAL A 55 -11.23 -0.16 -3.31
CA VAL A 55 -12.21 -0.66 -4.29
C VAL A 55 -12.91 -1.92 -3.78
N THR A 56 -12.18 -2.83 -3.13
CA THR A 56 -12.75 -4.05 -2.55
C THR A 56 -13.79 -3.71 -1.47
N HIS A 57 -13.46 -2.82 -0.54
CA HIS A 57 -14.40 -2.42 0.52
C HIS A 57 -15.60 -1.63 -0.03
N PHE A 58 -15.42 -0.75 -1.01
CA PHE A 58 -16.54 -0.02 -1.63
C PHE A 58 -17.51 -0.96 -2.35
N ARG A 59 -17.02 -1.96 -3.09
CA ARG A 59 -17.86 -2.93 -3.79
C ARG A 59 -18.72 -3.77 -2.84
N ARG A 60 -18.30 -3.91 -1.59
CA ARG A 60 -19.01 -4.66 -0.54
C ARG A 60 -19.94 -3.79 0.31
N GLY A 61 -19.99 -2.48 0.06
CA GLY A 61 -20.71 -1.53 0.91
C GLY A 61 -20.03 -1.30 2.27
N GLU A 62 -18.79 -1.75 2.45
CA GLU A 62 -18.01 -1.62 3.68
C GLU A 62 -17.23 -0.29 3.71
N THR A 63 -17.89 0.83 3.39
CA THR A 63 -17.23 2.15 3.18
C THR A 63 -16.35 2.58 4.36
N GLN A 64 -16.74 2.27 5.60
CA GLN A 64 -15.94 2.58 6.79
C GLN A 64 -14.60 1.82 6.80
N MET A 65 -14.57 0.60 6.27
CA MET A 65 -13.35 -0.22 6.18
C MET A 65 -12.42 0.24 5.05
N ALA A 66 -12.92 1.06 4.11
CA ALA A 66 -12.07 1.67 3.08
C ALA A 66 -11.22 2.84 3.63
N MET A 67 -11.61 3.43 4.77
CA MET A 67 -10.97 4.64 5.30
C MET A 67 -9.45 4.48 5.55
N PRO A 68 -8.96 3.39 6.18
CA PRO A 68 -7.52 3.19 6.36
C PRO A 68 -6.78 3.12 5.02
N SER A 69 -7.37 2.45 4.02
CA SER A 69 -6.77 2.34 2.68
C SER A 69 -6.65 3.71 2.01
N ILE A 70 -7.67 4.55 2.14
CA ILE A 70 -7.66 5.91 1.58
C ILE A 70 -6.55 6.74 2.23
N VAL A 71 -6.49 6.76 3.57
CA VAL A 71 -5.51 7.56 4.31
C VAL A 71 -4.09 7.09 3.99
N LEU A 72 -3.82 5.79 4.08
CA LEU A 72 -2.50 5.23 3.78
C LEU A 72 -2.13 5.39 2.31
N GLY A 73 -3.09 5.30 1.40
CA GLY A 73 -2.89 5.56 -0.03
C GLY A 73 -2.47 7.01 -0.29
N LEU A 74 -3.12 7.98 0.34
CA LEU A 74 -2.77 9.40 0.22
C LEU A 74 -1.38 9.70 0.81
N LEU A 75 -1.06 9.14 1.97
CA LEU A 75 0.28 9.29 2.57
C LEU A 75 1.35 8.67 1.69
N SER A 76 1.09 7.49 1.11
CA SER A 76 2.02 6.83 0.19
C SER A 76 2.19 7.66 -1.09
N ALA A 77 1.11 8.23 -1.63
CA ALA A 77 1.18 9.10 -2.80
C ALA A 77 2.00 10.38 -2.53
N PHE A 78 1.84 10.97 -1.35
CA PHE A 78 2.66 12.10 -0.91
C PHE A 78 4.15 11.74 -0.86
N VAL A 79 4.50 10.58 -0.30
CA VAL A 79 5.88 10.10 -0.26
C VAL A 79 6.41 9.81 -1.67
N ALA A 80 5.62 9.16 -2.53
CA ALA A 80 5.99 8.91 -3.91
C ALA A 80 6.32 10.21 -4.65
N TYR A 81 5.46 11.22 -4.51
CA TYR A 81 5.66 12.52 -5.12
C TYR A 81 6.95 13.18 -4.61
N GLY A 82 7.11 13.26 -3.28
CA GLY A 82 8.25 13.93 -2.67
C GLY A 82 9.59 13.21 -2.80
N ARG A 83 9.62 11.94 -3.22
CA ARG A 83 10.87 11.18 -3.44
C ARG A 83 11.26 11.03 -4.91
N LEU A 84 10.34 11.31 -5.83
CA LEU A 84 10.58 11.16 -7.26
C LEU A 84 10.61 12.50 -8.01
N PHE A 85 9.94 13.53 -7.50
CA PHE A 85 9.74 14.79 -8.22
C PHE A 85 10.19 16.04 -7.45
N LEU A 86 10.50 15.91 -6.16
CA LEU A 86 11.13 16.95 -5.33
C LEU A 86 12.58 16.57 -5.03
#